data_AF-A0AA40DXP0-F1
#
_entry.id   AF-A0AA40DXP0-F1
#
_cell.length_a   1.000
_cell.length_b   1.000
_cell.length_c   1.000
_cell.angle_alpha   90.00
_cell.angle_beta   90.00
_cell.angle_gamma   90.00
#
_symmetry.space_group_name_H-M   'P 1'
#
loop_
_entity.id
_entity.type
_entity.pdbx_description
1 polymer ?
#
loop_
_entity_poly.entity_id
_entity_poly.type
_entity_poly.pdbx_seq_one_letter_code
_entity_poly.pdbx_strand_id
1 'polypeptide(L)'
;QISVQKGDLFMIELLLERGANINAPPDPDKGATALQHAAMGGFVGIAEMLIEKGADVNAPAAENGGRTALEGAAEYGRIYMIQLLLNAGAQT
;
A
#
# COMPACT_ATOMS: atom_id res chain seq x y z
N GLN A 1 -17.63 10.51 8.15
CA GLN A 1 -16.30 10.11 7.61
C GLN A 1 -16.34 8.87 6.71
N ILE A 2 -17.52 8.49 6.15
CA ILE A 2 -17.70 7.25 5.36
C ILE A 2 -17.53 7.49 3.84
N SER A 3 -17.44 8.74 3.39
CA SER A 3 -17.39 9.11 1.97
C SER A 3 -15.99 9.09 1.35
N VAL A 4 -14.95 9.41 2.12
CA VAL A 4 -13.57 9.54 1.59
C VAL A 4 -13.03 8.17 1.17
N GLN A 5 -13.06 7.18 2.08
CA GLN A 5 -12.57 5.82 1.77
C GLN A 5 -13.34 5.15 0.63
N LYS A 6 -14.66 5.33 0.52
CA LYS A 6 -15.43 4.75 -0.59
C LYS A 6 -15.09 5.41 -1.93
N GLY A 7 -14.88 6.73 -1.94
CA GLY A 7 -14.44 7.46 -3.12
C GLY A 7 -13.04 7.03 -3.57
N ASP A 8 -12.12 6.87 -2.61
CA ASP A 8 -10.74 6.44 -2.89
C ASP A 8 -10.70 5.01 -3.43
N LEU A 9 -11.47 4.09 -2.85
CA LEU A 9 -11.59 2.71 -3.34
C LEU A 9 -12.14 2.67 -4.78
N PHE A 10 -13.21 3.41 -5.07
CA PHE A 10 -13.79 3.49 -6.41
C PHE A 10 -12.79 4.04 -7.43
N MET A 11 -12.01 5.06 -7.04
CA MET A 11 -10.98 5.64 -7.91
C MET A 11 -9.85 4.65 -8.20
N ILE A 12 -9.41 3.87 -7.21
CA ILE A 12 -8.36 2.85 -7.43
C ILE A 12 -8.88 1.74 -8.33
N GLU A 13 -10.11 1.25 -8.11
CA GLU A 13 -10.73 0.25 -8.98
C GLU A 13 -10.82 0.75 -10.43
N LEU A 14 -11.29 1.98 -10.62
CA LEU A 14 -11.37 2.59 -11.94
C LEU A 14 -9.99 2.72 -12.62
N LEU A 15 -8.95 3.09 -11.87
CA LEU A 15 -7.60 3.19 -12.41
C LEU A 15 -7.07 1.82 -12.84
N LEU A 16 -7.28 0.78 -12.04
CA LEU A 16 -6.89 -0.59 -12.37
C LEU A 16 -7.65 -1.12 -13.60
N GLU A 17 -8.95 -0.85 -13.71
CA GLU A 17 -9.75 -1.17 -14.91
C GLU A 17 -9.24 -0.48 -16.17
N ARG A 18 -8.62 0.70 -16.03
CA ARG A 18 -8.00 1.44 -17.14
C ARG A 18 -6.56 1.01 -17.42
N GLY A 19 -6.09 -0.07 -16.80
CA GLY A 19 -4.77 -0.65 -17.05
C GLY A 19 -3.66 -0.02 -16.22
N ALA A 20 -3.96 0.68 -15.13
CA ALA A 20 -2.93 1.08 -14.18
C ALA A 20 -2.24 -0.16 -13.61
N ASN A 21 -0.91 -0.13 -13.55
CA ASN A 21 -0.14 -1.20 -12.93
C ASN A 21 -0.21 -1.08 -11.41
N ILE A 22 -0.83 -2.05 -10.74
CA ILE A 22 -0.93 -2.09 -9.27
C ILE A 22 0.43 -2.13 -8.58
N ASN A 23 1.44 -2.70 -9.26
CA ASN A 23 2.82 -2.82 -8.82
C ASN A 23 3.71 -1.82 -9.58
N ALA A 24 3.17 -0.66 -9.96
CA ALA A 24 4.00 0.41 -10.52
C ALA A 24 5.14 0.71 -9.53
N PRO A 25 6.40 0.69 -10.00
CA PRO A 25 7.53 0.88 -9.12
C PRO A 25 7.48 2.29 -8.52
N PRO A 26 7.97 2.44 -7.29
CA PRO A 26 8.15 3.76 -6.71
C PRO A 26 9.09 4.59 -7.60
N ASP A 27 8.81 5.89 -7.70
CA ASP A 27 9.80 6.86 -8.17
C ASP A 27 11.15 6.67 -7.44
N PRO A 28 12.31 6.69 -8.13
CA PRO A 28 13.60 6.38 -7.53
C PRO A 28 14.02 7.32 -6.39
N ASP A 29 13.58 8.59 -6.44
CA ASP A 29 14.06 9.61 -5.51
C ASP A 29 13.23 9.64 -4.22
N LYS A 30 11.91 9.44 -4.30
CA LYS A 30 10.97 9.53 -3.15
C LYS A 30 9.70 8.69 -3.30
N GLY A 31 9.70 7.69 -4.16
CA GLY A 31 8.50 6.93 -4.48
C GLY A 31 8.07 5.94 -3.40
N ALA A 32 6.79 5.61 -3.45
CA ALA A 32 6.21 4.47 -2.77
C ALA A 32 5.26 3.76 -3.74
N THR A 33 5.13 2.44 -3.63
CA THR A 33 4.03 1.72 -4.28
C THR A 33 2.70 2.15 -3.65
N ALA A 34 1.58 1.86 -4.31
CA ALA A 34 0.26 2.12 -3.75
C ALA A 34 0.10 1.48 -2.35
N LEU A 35 0.60 0.25 -2.18
CA LEU A 35 0.53 -0.47 -0.91
C LEU A 35 1.45 0.13 0.15
N GLN A 36 2.68 0.52 -0.20
CA GLN A 36 3.60 1.20 0.73
C GLN A 36 2.99 2.52 1.23
N HIS A 37 2.38 3.31 0.33
CA HIS A 37 1.72 4.55 0.72
C HIS A 37 0.51 4.31 1.63
N ALA A 38 -0.35 3.34 1.29
CA ALA A 38 -1.47 2.94 2.13
C ALA A 38 -1.02 2.48 3.52
N ALA A 39 0.12 1.77 3.58
CA ALA A 39 0.68 1.26 4.81
C ALA A 39 1.18 2.37 5.75
N MET A 40 1.93 3.35 5.24
CA MET A 40 2.37 4.53 6.01
C MET A 40 1.17 5.36 6.52
N GLY A 41 0.15 5.53 5.68
CA GLY A 41 -1.08 6.25 6.00
C GLY A 41 -2.01 5.50 6.97
N GLY A 42 -1.85 4.18 7.13
CA GLY A 42 -2.75 3.34 7.92
C GLY A 42 -4.11 3.11 7.26
N PHE A 43 -4.20 3.20 5.93
CA PHE A 43 -5.43 3.03 5.16
C PHE A 43 -5.76 1.54 4.97
N VAL A 44 -6.18 0.87 6.05
CA VAL A 44 -6.40 -0.59 6.09
C VAL A 44 -7.29 -1.08 4.95
N GLY A 45 -8.48 -0.51 4.74
CA GLY A 45 -9.38 -0.97 3.67
C GLY A 45 -8.84 -0.78 2.25
N ILE A 46 -7.99 0.24 2.03
CA ILE A 46 -7.28 0.41 0.74
C ILE A 46 -6.21 -0.67 0.60
N ALA A 47 -5.44 -0.95 1.65
CA ALA A 47 -4.44 -2.01 1.63
C ALA A 47 -5.05 -3.40 1.43
N GLU A 48 -6.19 -3.71 2.07
CA GLU A 48 -6.92 -4.97 1.85
C GLU A 48 -7.26 -5.14 0.37
N MET A 49 -7.91 -4.14 -0.23
CA MET A 49 -8.28 -4.19 -1.64
C MET A 49 -7.06 -4.28 -2.55
N LEU A 50 -5.98 -3.53 -2.29
CA LEU A 50 -4.76 -3.62 -3.09
C LEU A 50 -4.16 -5.03 -3.05
N ILE A 51 -4.11 -5.66 -1.88
CA ILE A 51 -3.62 -7.03 -1.71
C ILE A 51 -4.53 -8.04 -2.44
N GLU A 52 -5.85 -7.89 -2.32
CA GLU A 52 -6.84 -8.72 -3.05
C GLU A 52 -6.68 -8.60 -4.58
N LYS A 53 -6.27 -7.42 -5.06
CA LYS A 53 -6.00 -7.16 -6.49
C LYS A 53 -4.59 -7.55 -6.92
N GLY A 54 -3.77 -8.15 -6.04
CA GLY A 54 -2.45 -8.68 -6.36
C GLY A 54 -1.30 -7.68 -6.23
N ALA A 55 -1.44 -6.68 -5.36
CA ALA A 55 -0.30 -5.86 -4.96
C ALA A 55 0.79 -6.73 -4.32
N ASP A 56 2.05 -6.49 -4.70
CA ASP A 56 3.19 -7.15 -4.11
C ASP A 56 3.45 -6.62 -2.70
N VAL A 57 3.11 -7.46 -1.71
CA VAL A 57 3.27 -7.18 -0.29
C VAL A 57 4.73 -6.93 0.08
N ASN A 58 5.66 -7.54 -0.66
CA ASN A 58 7.10 -7.45 -0.43
C ASN A 58 7.80 -6.58 -1.48
N ALA A 59 7.07 -5.68 -2.13
CA ALA A 59 7.65 -4.75 -3.08
C ALA A 59 8.81 -3.97 -2.44
N PRO A 60 9.96 -3.85 -3.12
CA PRO A 60 11.15 -3.25 -2.56
C PRO A 60 10.93 -1.76 -2.25
N ALA A 61 11.62 -1.29 -1.21
CA ALA A 61 11.71 0.12 -0.90
C ALA A 61 12.47 0.89 -2.00
N ALA A 62 12.17 2.17 -2.17
CA ALA A 62 13.00 3.08 -2.97
C ALA A 62 14.40 3.23 -2.34
N GLU A 63 15.42 3.46 -3.18
CA GLU A 63 16.84 3.45 -2.77
C GLU A 63 17.16 4.49 -1.68
N ASN A 64 16.54 5.67 -1.76
CA ASN A 64 16.85 6.80 -0.88
C ASN A 64 15.78 7.00 0.21
N GLY A 65 15.90 6.21 1.28
CA GLY A 65 15.03 6.35 2.46
C GLY A 65 13.60 5.86 2.23
N GLY A 66 13.39 5.01 1.22
CA GLY A 66 12.13 4.30 1.04
C GLY A 66 11.89 3.30 2.18
N ARG A 67 10.64 2.87 2.30
CA ARG A 67 10.21 1.85 3.25
C ARG A 67 9.44 0.75 2.53
N THR A 68 9.62 -0.49 2.95
CA THR A 68 8.63 -1.54 2.62
C THR A 68 7.30 -1.18 3.27
N ALA A 69 6.22 -1.83 2.82
CA ALA A 69 4.91 -1.60 3.42
C ALA A 69 4.94 -1.89 4.93
N LEU A 70 5.62 -2.96 5.34
CA LEU A 70 5.73 -3.35 6.74
C LEU A 70 6.57 -2.37 7.56
N GLU A 71 7.73 -1.95 7.05
CA GLU A 71 8.56 -0.97 7.74
C GLU A 71 7.85 0.38 7.90
N GLY A 72 7.16 0.85 6.85
CA GLY A 72 6.40 2.10 6.90
C GLY A 72 5.25 2.01 7.91
N ALA A 73 4.51 0.89 7.93
CA ALA A 73 3.48 0.67 8.94
C ALA A 73 4.06 0.65 10.37
N ALA A 74 5.23 0.04 10.57
CA ALA A 74 5.91 0.01 11.86
C ALA A 74 6.41 1.38 12.30
N GLU A 75 7.04 2.15 11.41
CA GLU A 75 7.58 3.49 11.69
C GLU A 75 6.50 4.45 12.18
N TYR A 76 5.30 4.38 11.60
CA TYR A 76 4.16 5.22 11.99
C TYR A 76 3.20 4.56 13.01
N GLY A 77 3.56 3.40 13.57
CA GLY A 77 2.77 2.73 14.61
C GLY A 77 1.39 2.24 14.17
N ARG A 78 1.23 1.85 12.90
CA ARG A 78 -0.04 1.42 12.31
C ARG A 78 -0.36 -0.05 12.65
N ILE A 79 -0.72 -0.33 13.91
CA ILE A 79 -0.86 -1.70 14.43
C ILE A 79 -1.78 -2.61 13.58
N TYR A 80 -2.97 -2.14 13.19
CA TYR A 80 -3.88 -2.92 12.35
C TYR A 80 -3.32 -3.18 10.95
N MET A 81 -2.56 -2.23 10.40
CA MET A 81 -1.88 -2.39 9.11
C MET A 81 -0.76 -3.43 9.22
N ILE A 82 0.04 -3.40 10.30
CA ILE A 82 1.08 -4.39 10.56
C ILE A 82 0.46 -5.79 10.59
N GLN A 83 -0.65 -5.98 11.32
CA GLN A 83 -1.33 -7.28 11.38
C GLN A 83 -1.81 -7.75 10.01
N LEU A 84 -2.43 -6.85 9.24
CA LEU A 84 -2.89 -7.14 7.87
C LEU A 84 -1.73 -7.56 6.96
N LEU A 85 -0.63 -6.81 6.97
CA LEU A 85 0.53 -7.09 6.12
C LEU A 85 1.19 -8.41 6.51
N LEU A 86 1.35 -8.70 7.81
CA LEU A 86 1.88 -9.98 8.29
C LEU A 86 0.99 -11.15 7.89
N ASN A 87 -0.33 -11.00 7.99
CA ASN A 87 -1.29 -12.02 7.53
C ASN A 87 -1.20 -12.26 6.01
N ALA A 88 -0.83 -11.22 5.25
CA ALA A 88 -0.60 -11.30 3.81
C ALA A 88 0.82 -11.78 3.43
N GLY A 89 1.65 -12.16 4.41
CA GLY A 89 2.99 -12.70 4.17
C GLY A 89 4.08 -11.64 3.99
N ALA A 90 3.88 -10.43 4.54
CA ALA A 90 4.91 -9.40 4.54
C ALA A 90 6.15 -9.83 5.31
N GLN A 91 7.30 -9.50 4.75
CA GLN A 91 8.62 -9.75 5.32
C GLN A 91 9.29 -8.42 5.71
N THR A 92 10.22 -8.51 6.65
CA THR A 92 11.08 -7.39 7.06
C THR A 92 12.22 -7.19 6.07
#